data_AF-A0A414M1J2-F1
#
_entry.id   AF-A0A414M1J2-F1
#
_cell.length_a   1.000
_cell.length_b   1.000
_cell.length_c   1.000
_cell.angle_alpha   90.00
_cell.angle_beta   90.00
_cell.angle_gamma   90.00
#
_symmetry.space_group_name_H-M   'P 1'
#
loop_
_entity.id
_entity.type
_entity.pdbx_description
1 polymer ?
#
loop_
_entity_poly.entity_id
_entity_poly.type
_entity_poly.pdbx_seq_one_letter_code
_entity_poly.pdbx_strand_id
1 'polypeptide(L)'
;MESITKNGVSTTTEKGQEKFVKCVLDAFRGTEYFQYDYRHTDGELFSTVAKTLEECCRRRDEWLQKKNRKALSTSVLKRIEEKKRLTKDEMGYEIGKIDPYHAAALYWDYLKRDEIRDVFNRIFGTSIA
;
A
#
# COMPACT_ATOMS: atom_id res chain seq x y z
N MET A 1 3.75 5.06 -29.57
CA MET A 1 3.81 5.31 -28.11
C MET A 1 2.85 4.32 -27.47
N GLU A 2 3.35 3.41 -26.65
CA GLU A 2 2.45 2.62 -25.80
C GLU A 2 1.77 3.62 -24.83
N SER A 3 0.47 3.45 -24.62
CA SER A 3 -0.29 4.27 -23.68
C SER A 3 -1.06 3.32 -22.77
N ILE A 4 -0.92 3.51 -21.47
CA ILE A 4 -1.73 2.78 -20.49
C ILE A 4 -3.10 3.43 -20.29
N THR A 5 -3.40 4.52 -20.99
CA THR A 5 -4.70 5.21 -21.01
C THR A 5 -5.30 5.20 -22.42
N LYS A 6 -6.55 4.75 -22.54
CA LYS A 6 -7.34 4.75 -23.79
C LYS A 6 -8.64 5.52 -23.54
N ASN A 7 -8.91 6.54 -24.34
CA ASN A 7 -10.09 7.41 -24.21
C ASN A 7 -10.26 8.01 -22.80
N GLY A 8 -9.16 8.40 -22.15
CA GLY A 8 -9.17 8.93 -20.77
C GLY A 8 -9.34 7.87 -19.67
N VAL A 9 -9.42 6.58 -20.01
CA VAL A 9 -9.59 5.48 -19.06
C VAL A 9 -8.34 4.61 -19.02
N SER A 10 -7.90 4.22 -17.82
CA SER A 10 -6.79 3.27 -17.65
C SER A 10 -7.11 1.90 -18.23
N THR A 11 -6.13 1.31 -18.90
CA THR A 11 -6.15 -0.07 -19.43
C THR A 11 -5.74 -1.12 -18.39
N THR A 12 -5.40 -0.70 -17.17
CA THR A 12 -5.09 -1.59 -16.04
C THR A 12 -6.40 -2.07 -15.42
N THR A 13 -6.93 -3.18 -15.91
CA THR A 13 -8.28 -3.68 -15.56
C THR A 13 -8.27 -4.83 -14.58
N GLU A 14 -7.23 -5.66 -14.60
CA GLU A 14 -7.15 -6.86 -13.76
C GLU A 14 -6.79 -6.51 -12.32
N LYS A 15 -7.42 -7.19 -11.35
CA LYS A 15 -7.15 -6.99 -9.92
C LYS A 15 -5.72 -7.40 -9.58
N GLY A 16 -5.01 -6.53 -8.86
CA GLY A 16 -3.59 -6.71 -8.53
C GLY A 16 -2.63 -6.35 -9.67
N GLN A 17 -3.14 -5.94 -10.84
CA GLN A 17 -2.31 -5.61 -11.99
C GLN A 17 -1.63 -4.26 -11.83
N GLU A 18 -0.39 -4.20 -12.29
CA GLU A 18 0.45 -3.03 -12.30
C GLU A 18 0.96 -2.79 -13.72
N LYS A 19 0.83 -1.56 -14.22
CA LYS A 19 1.33 -1.16 -15.54
C LYS A 19 1.99 0.21 -15.44
N PHE A 20 3.04 0.40 -16.21
CA PHE A 20 3.70 1.69 -16.33
C PHE A 20 4.17 1.94 -17.76
N VAL A 21 4.29 3.21 -18.12
CA VAL A 21 4.88 3.62 -19.39
C VAL A 21 5.70 4.88 -19.20
N LYS A 22 6.79 4.99 -19.96
CA LYS A 22 7.55 6.24 -20.02
C LYS A 22 6.78 7.27 -20.84
N CYS A 23 6.66 8.47 -20.32
CA CYS A 23 6.06 9.59 -21.01
C CYS A 23 6.98 10.82 -20.94
N VAL A 24 6.95 11.61 -22.01
CA VAL A 24 7.57 12.93 -22.03
C VAL A 24 6.44 13.93 -21.89
N LEU A 25 6.51 14.77 -20.85
CA LEU A 25 5.52 15.81 -20.65
C LEU A 25 6.03 17.08 -21.33
N ASP A 26 5.34 17.51 -22.40
CA ASP A 26 5.74 18.65 -23.23
C ASP A 26 5.94 19.95 -22.43
N ALA A 27 5.13 20.13 -21.37
CA ALA A 27 5.23 21.27 -20.46
C ALA A 27 6.57 21.32 -19.67
N PHE A 28 7.33 20.22 -19.61
CA PHE A 28 8.53 20.07 -18.78
C PHE A 28 9.81 19.82 -19.60
N ARG A 29 9.93 20.50 -20.76
CA ARG A 29 11.16 20.60 -21.55
C ARG A 29 11.83 19.24 -21.87
N GLY A 30 11.03 18.23 -22.23
CA GLY A 30 11.58 16.93 -22.64
C GLY A 30 12.01 16.01 -21.49
N THR A 31 11.68 16.34 -20.24
CA THR A 31 11.99 15.46 -19.10
C THR A 31 11.16 14.18 -19.20
N GLU A 32 11.83 13.02 -19.07
CA GLU A 32 11.17 11.72 -18.99
C GLU A 32 10.50 11.52 -17.61
N TYR A 33 9.28 11.01 -17.65
CA TYR A 33 8.50 10.60 -16.48
C TYR A 33 7.95 9.19 -16.71
N PHE A 34 7.42 8.62 -15.63
CA PHE A 34 6.69 7.36 -15.65
C PHE A 34 5.25 7.63 -15.28
N GLN A 35 4.32 7.32 -16.18
CA GLN A 35 2.92 7.15 -15.84
C GLN A 35 2.74 5.74 -15.29
N TYR A 36 2.06 5.62 -14.15
CA TYR A 36 1.96 4.38 -13.40
C TYR A 36 0.52 4.16 -12.93
N ASP A 37 0.00 2.97 -13.18
CA ASP A 37 -1.33 2.54 -12.79
C ASP A 37 -1.23 1.22 -12.02
N TYR A 38 -1.85 1.17 -10.84
CA TYR A 38 -2.02 -0.03 -10.04
C TYR A 38 -3.50 -0.25 -9.75
N ARG A 39 -4.02 -1.42 -10.13
CA ARG A 39 -5.39 -1.83 -9.83
C ARG A 39 -5.38 -2.66 -8.56
N HIS A 40 -5.95 -2.14 -7.48
CA HIS A 40 -6.02 -2.86 -6.22
C HIS A 40 -6.99 -4.05 -6.30
N THR A 41 -6.92 -4.96 -5.33
CA THR A 41 -7.71 -6.20 -5.28
C THR A 41 -9.21 -5.94 -5.09
N ASP A 42 -9.58 -4.80 -4.52
CA ASP A 42 -10.98 -4.33 -4.45
C ASP A 42 -11.46 -3.65 -5.75
N GLY A 43 -10.56 -3.41 -6.72
CA GLY A 43 -10.86 -2.76 -7.99
C GLY A 43 -10.57 -1.26 -8.03
N GLU A 44 -10.21 -0.62 -6.91
CA GLU A 44 -9.81 0.79 -6.90
C GLU A 44 -8.54 0.99 -7.73
N LEU A 45 -8.49 2.06 -8.53
CA LEU A 45 -7.32 2.43 -9.31
C LEU A 45 -6.49 3.44 -8.55
N PHE A 46 -5.21 3.12 -8.38
CA PHE A 46 -4.20 4.11 -8.03
C PHE A 46 -3.44 4.51 -9.30
N SER A 47 -3.37 5.81 -9.59
CA SER A 47 -2.62 6.36 -10.72
C SER A 47 -1.68 7.46 -10.25
N THR A 48 -0.45 7.48 -10.74
CA THR A 48 0.51 8.56 -10.45
C THR A 48 1.48 8.79 -11.60
N VAL A 49 2.14 9.95 -11.57
CA VAL A 49 3.23 10.29 -12.48
C VAL A 49 4.43 10.77 -11.66
N ALA A 50 5.60 10.18 -11.88
CA ALA A 50 6.84 10.57 -11.21
C ALA A 50 8.06 10.42 -12.12
N LYS A 51 9.21 10.99 -11.70
CA LYS A 51 10.46 10.95 -12.48
C LYS A 51 11.10 9.56 -12.51
N THR A 52 10.84 8.73 -11.50
CA THR A 52 11.39 7.38 -11.38
C THR A 52 10.28 6.40 -11.04
N LEU A 53 10.44 5.14 -11.46
CA LEU A 53 9.50 4.07 -11.10
C LEU A 53 9.52 3.81 -9.58
N GLU A 54 10.67 3.95 -8.93
CA GLU A 54 10.80 3.82 -7.48
C GLU A 54 9.90 4.82 -6.73
N GLU A 55 9.84 6.08 -7.17
CA GLU A 55 8.95 7.07 -6.58
C GLU A 55 7.47 6.72 -6.80
N CYS A 56 7.12 6.15 -7.97
CA CYS A 56 5.78 5.64 -8.20
C CYS A 56 5.43 4.51 -7.22
N CYS A 57 6.32 3.52 -7.06
CA CYS A 57 6.14 2.41 -6.12
C CYS A 57 6.01 2.90 -4.67
N ARG A 58 6.85 3.88 -4.27
CA ARG A 58 6.79 4.49 -2.94
C ARG A 58 5.42 5.13 -2.68
N ARG A 59 4.90 5.90 -3.65
CA ARG A 59 3.57 6.52 -3.54
C ARG A 59 2.44 5.49 -3.52
N ARG A 60 2.55 4.39 -4.28
CA ARG A 60 1.61 3.27 -4.20
C ARG A 60 1.61 2.68 -2.79
N ASP A 61 2.78 2.43 -2.23
CA ASP A 61 2.91 1.82 -0.91
C ASP A 61 2.36 2.73 0.20
N GLU A 62 2.59 4.05 0.11
CA GLU A 62 1.96 5.03 1.00
C GLU A 62 0.44 5.06 0.86
N TRP A 63 -0.08 4.95 -0.37
CA TRP A 63 -1.51 4.89 -0.63
C TRP A 63 -2.12 3.61 -0.02
N LEU A 64 -1.47 2.46 -0.20
CA LEU A 64 -1.85 1.18 0.41
C LEU A 64 -1.83 1.27 1.94
N GLN A 65 -0.77 1.83 2.54
CA GLN A 65 -0.67 2.01 3.99
C GLN A 65 -1.82 2.86 4.54
N LYS A 66 -2.14 3.99 3.88
CA LYS A 66 -3.28 4.85 4.27
C LYS A 66 -4.61 4.10 4.17
N LYS A 67 -4.78 3.29 3.13
CA LYS A 67 -5.98 2.47 2.93
C LYS A 67 -6.11 1.40 4.01
N ASN A 68 -5.05 0.62 4.24
CA ASN A 68 -4.99 -0.41 5.28
C ASN A 68 -5.23 0.18 6.66
N ARG A 69 -4.66 1.36 6.97
CA ARG A 69 -4.87 2.05 8.24
C ARG A 69 -6.35 2.39 8.48
N LYS A 70 -7.09 2.75 7.44
CA LYS A 70 -8.56 2.99 7.54
C LYS A 70 -9.35 1.71 7.79
N ALA A 71 -8.79 0.54 7.49
CA ALA A 71 -9.40 -0.76 7.74
C ALA A 71 -9.10 -1.33 9.14
N LEU A 72 -8.25 -0.65 9.92
CA LEU A 72 -8.01 -1.02 11.33
C LEU A 72 -9.31 -0.97 12.13
N SER A 73 -9.46 -1.88 13.10
CA SER A 73 -10.62 -1.80 14.00
C SER A 73 -10.60 -0.52 14.83
N THR A 74 -11.78 -0.02 15.17
CA THR A 74 -11.94 1.19 16.00
C THR A 74 -11.22 1.05 17.35
N SER A 75 -11.29 -0.15 17.96
CA SER A 75 -10.58 -0.48 19.19
C SER A 75 -9.06 -0.34 19.07
N VAL A 76 -8.48 -0.87 17.98
CA VAL A 76 -7.04 -0.77 17.74
C VAL A 76 -6.63 0.67 17.43
N LEU A 77 -7.38 1.38 16.59
CA LEU A 77 -7.13 2.79 16.30
C LEU A 77 -7.10 3.65 17.57
N LYS A 78 -8.10 3.48 18.44
CA LYS A 78 -8.16 4.18 19.73
C LYS A 78 -6.93 3.89 20.59
N ARG A 79 -6.49 2.64 20.67
CA ARG A 79 -5.28 2.27 21.42
C ARG A 79 -4.02 2.92 20.84
N ILE A 80 -3.89 2.99 19.51
CA ILE A 80 -2.76 3.65 18.83
C ILE A 80 -2.75 5.15 19.18
N GLU A 81 -3.90 5.82 19.11
CA GLU A 81 -4.06 7.24 19.46
C GLU A 81 -3.71 7.50 20.94
N GLU A 82 -4.14 6.62 21.83
CA GLU A 82 -3.81 6.65 23.26
C GLU A 82 -2.36 6.20 23.56
N LYS A 83 -1.55 5.91 22.52
CA LYS A 83 -0.18 5.39 22.62
C LYS A 83 -0.06 4.13 23.49
N LYS A 84 -1.13 3.35 23.55
CA LYS A 84 -1.17 2.09 24.28
C LYS A 84 -0.43 1.02 23.49
N ARG A 85 0.29 0.17 24.22
CA ARG A 85 0.96 -1.00 23.68
C ARG A 85 -0.09 -1.98 23.12
N LEU A 86 0.03 -2.36 21.85
CA LEU A 86 -0.76 -3.44 21.27
C LEU A 86 -0.16 -4.81 21.61
N THR A 87 -1.03 -5.80 21.77
CA THR A 87 -0.67 -7.20 21.92
C THR A 87 -0.28 -7.82 20.57
N LYS A 88 0.39 -8.97 20.61
CA LYS A 88 0.74 -9.71 19.38
C LYS A 88 -0.52 -10.20 18.65
N ASP A 89 -1.50 -10.66 19.41
CA ASP A 89 -2.80 -11.10 18.90
C ASP A 89 -3.54 -9.97 18.18
N GLU A 90 -3.62 -8.78 18.80
CA GLU A 90 -4.23 -7.59 18.16
C GLU A 90 -3.53 -7.27 16.82
N MET A 91 -2.20 -7.28 16.80
CA MET A 91 -1.45 -7.02 15.56
C MET A 91 -1.68 -8.11 14.51
N GLY A 92 -1.63 -9.39 14.89
CA GLY A 92 -1.81 -10.53 13.99
C GLY A 92 -3.21 -10.56 13.39
N TYR A 93 -4.24 -10.31 14.20
CA TYR A 93 -5.63 -10.24 13.76
C TYR A 93 -5.85 -9.13 12.72
N GLU A 94 -5.34 -7.92 13.00
CA GLU A 94 -5.46 -6.80 12.07
C GLU A 94 -4.71 -7.06 10.75
N ILE A 95 -3.51 -7.63 10.81
CA ILE A 95 -2.76 -8.06 9.62
C ILE A 95 -3.57 -9.08 8.81
N GLY A 96 -4.17 -10.08 9.47
CA GLY A 96 -4.97 -11.11 8.83
C GLY A 96 -6.22 -10.60 8.10
N LYS A 97 -6.77 -9.46 8.51
CA LYS A 97 -7.86 -8.80 7.76
C LYS A 97 -7.41 -8.24 6.41
N ILE A 98 -6.12 -7.89 6.29
CA ILE A 98 -5.55 -7.35 5.04
C ILE A 98 -5.01 -8.49 4.17
N ASP A 99 -4.26 -9.41 4.78
CA ASP A 99 -3.68 -10.57 4.12
C ASP A 99 -3.84 -11.81 5.02
N PRO A 100 -4.89 -12.63 4.78
CA PRO A 100 -5.18 -13.82 5.59
C PRO A 100 -4.05 -14.86 5.62
N TYR A 101 -3.15 -14.84 4.64
CA TYR A 101 -2.06 -15.80 4.52
C TYR A 101 -0.70 -15.20 4.92
N HIS A 102 -0.68 -13.98 5.44
CA HIS A 102 0.55 -13.36 5.90
C HIS A 102 1.16 -14.16 7.06
N ALA A 103 2.47 -14.40 7.05
CA ALA A 103 3.15 -15.18 8.09
C ALA A 103 2.89 -14.62 9.50
N ALA A 104 2.87 -13.28 9.63
CA ALA A 104 2.55 -12.60 10.88
C ALA A 104 1.07 -12.66 11.31
N ALA A 105 0.15 -13.12 10.44
CA ALA A 105 -1.22 -13.46 10.80
C ALA A 105 -1.35 -14.94 11.17
N LEU A 106 -0.63 -15.84 10.49
CA LEU A 106 -0.73 -17.29 10.69
C LEU A 106 0.09 -17.80 11.89
N TYR A 107 1.26 -17.21 12.14
CA TYR A 107 2.24 -17.68 13.13
C TYR A 107 2.62 -16.58 14.12
N TRP A 108 1.68 -15.70 14.43
CA TRP A 108 1.91 -14.56 15.30
C TRP A 108 2.41 -14.98 16.68
N ASP A 109 2.02 -16.15 17.18
CA ASP A 109 2.44 -16.74 18.44
C ASP A 109 3.95 -17.09 18.45
N TYR A 110 4.49 -17.55 17.33
CA TYR A 110 5.92 -17.89 17.17
C TYR A 110 6.83 -16.67 16.92
N LEU A 111 6.31 -15.57 16.39
CA LEU A 111 7.11 -14.37 16.12
C LEU A 111 7.54 -13.65 17.41
N LYS A 112 8.70 -13.01 17.42
CA LYS A 112 9.02 -12.04 18.48
C LYS A 112 8.12 -10.81 18.32
N ARG A 113 7.96 -10.05 19.41
CA ARG A 113 7.03 -8.90 19.41
C ARG A 113 7.50 -7.80 18.45
N ASP A 114 8.79 -7.51 18.43
CA ASP A 114 9.40 -6.55 17.50
C ASP A 114 9.17 -6.97 16.05
N GLU A 115 9.31 -8.25 15.71
CA GLU A 115 9.07 -8.75 14.35
C GLU A 115 7.63 -8.48 13.87
N ILE A 116 6.62 -8.86 14.67
CA ILE A 116 5.23 -8.61 14.30
C ILE A 116 4.86 -7.12 14.32
N ARG A 117 5.46 -6.34 15.23
CA ARG A 117 5.28 -4.89 15.28
C ARG A 117 5.84 -4.21 14.05
N ASP A 118 7.01 -4.62 13.58
CA ASP A 118 7.65 -4.02 12.42
C ASP A 118 6.86 -4.35 11.14
N VAL A 119 6.32 -5.56 11.03
CA VAL A 119 5.35 -5.93 9.99
C VAL A 119 4.10 -5.07 10.07
N PHE A 120 3.51 -4.92 11.27
CA PHE A 120 2.31 -4.10 11.47
C PHE A 120 2.56 -2.65 11.06
N ASN A 121 3.67 -2.06 11.49
CA ASN A 121 4.08 -0.71 11.12
C ASN A 121 4.24 -0.54 9.61
N ARG A 122 4.82 -1.54 8.93
CA ARG A 122 4.96 -1.53 7.47
C ARG A 122 3.62 -1.60 6.74
N ILE A 123 2.71 -2.47 7.18
CA ILE A 123 1.41 -2.69 6.51
C ILE A 123 0.45 -1.52 6.69
N PHE A 124 0.41 -0.94 7.89
CA PHE A 124 -0.52 0.12 8.27
C PHE A 124 0.11 1.53 8.26
N GLY A 125 1.40 1.62 7.91
CA GLY A 125 2.18 2.84 7.93
C GLY A 125 2.24 3.49 9.31
N THR A 126 2.23 2.71 10.39
CA THR A 126 2.22 3.18 11.79
C THR A 126 3.62 3.28 12.38
N SER A 127 3.71 3.82 13.60
CA SER A 127 4.95 3.90 14.37
C SER A 127 4.69 3.51 15.82
N ILE A 128 4.00 2.37 16.02
CA ILE A 128 3.70 1.86 17.35
C ILE A 128 4.97 1.29 18.00
N ALA A 129 5.05 1.38 19.34
CA ALA A 129 6.19 0.94 20.15
C ALA A 129 6.15 -0.57 20.49
#